data_AF-A0A7C3QG54-F1
#
_entry.id   AF-A0A7C3QG54-F1
#
_cell.length_a   1.000
_cell.length_b   1.000
_cell.length_c   1.000
_cell.angle_alpha   90.00
_cell.angle_beta   90.00
_cell.angle_gamma   90.00
#
_symmetry.space_group_name_H-M   'P 1'
#
loop_
_entity.id
_entity.type
_entity.pdbx_description
1 polymer ?
#
loop_
_entity_poly.entity_id
_entity_poly.type
_entity_poly.pdbx_seq_one_letter_code
_entity_poly.pdbx_strand_id
1 'polypeptide(L)'
;MESLLSQENSLDVTGISPADEQELIDQIWRLRPQVVVMNSSLLFTNPASLLNRLDMYPHLKIIVINETNNLVQTYEKQSFLAEEHIGLAAIVRGNDLELAYKTAVHLDPAQS
;
A
#
# COMPACT_ATOMS: atom_id res chain seq x y z
N MET A 1 6.03 -19.34 1.33
CA MET A 1 5.83 -17.94 1.76
C MET A 1 5.89 -17.79 3.27
N GLU A 2 5.09 -18.53 4.06
CA GLU A 2 5.22 -18.54 5.54
C GLU A 2 6.66 -18.79 6.00
N SER A 3 7.33 -19.83 5.48
CA SER A 3 8.72 -20.14 5.85
C SER A 3 9.76 -19.04 5.57
N LEU A 4 9.46 -18.04 4.72
CA LEU A 4 10.37 -16.91 4.46
C LEU A 4 10.17 -15.78 5.47
N LEU A 5 8.95 -15.57 5.95
CA LEU A 5 8.60 -14.50 6.87
C LEU A 5 8.72 -14.96 8.34
N SER A 6 8.49 -16.24 8.62
CA SER A 6 8.57 -16.80 9.98
C SER A 6 9.99 -16.90 10.53
N GLN A 7 11.03 -16.63 9.73
CA GLN A 7 12.41 -16.55 10.21
C GLN A 7 12.74 -15.21 10.87
N GLU A 8 11.92 -14.19 10.64
CA GLU A 8 12.01 -12.91 11.33
C GLU A 8 11.28 -13.00 12.66
N ASN A 9 12.03 -13.23 13.75
CA ASN A 9 11.50 -13.40 15.11
C ASN A 9 10.69 -12.19 15.64
N SER A 10 10.68 -11.08 14.91
CA SER A 10 9.93 -9.87 15.22
C SER A 10 8.52 -9.83 14.63
N LEU A 11 8.17 -10.81 13.78
CA LEU A 11 6.89 -10.89 13.09
C LEU A 11 6.06 -12.06 13.60
N ASP A 12 4.81 -11.77 13.98
CA ASP A 12 3.79 -12.80 14.16
C ASP A 12 3.16 -13.11 12.80
N VAL A 13 3.44 -14.30 12.26
CA VAL A 13 3.05 -14.71 10.91
C VAL A 13 1.98 -15.79 11.01
N THR A 14 0.80 -15.52 10.47
CA THR A 14 -0.30 -16.48 10.40
C THR A 14 -0.62 -16.80 8.93
N GLY A 15 -0.47 -18.06 8.52
CA GLY A 15 -0.96 -18.55 7.24
C GLY A 15 -2.47 -18.70 7.20
N ILE A 16 -3.10 -18.24 6.12
CA ILE A 16 -4.52 -18.45 5.81
C ILE A 16 -4.68 -18.91 4.36
N SER A 17 -5.76 -19.62 4.06
CA SER A 17 -6.08 -20.10 2.70
C SER A 17 -7.56 -19.89 2.39
N PRO A 18 -7.98 -18.63 2.18
CA PRO A 18 -9.38 -18.31 1.89
C PRO A 18 -9.79 -18.85 0.52
N ALA A 19 -11.03 -19.34 0.42
CA ALA A 19 -11.62 -19.85 -0.82
C ALA A 19 -12.11 -18.73 -1.75
N ASP A 20 -12.47 -17.57 -1.19
CA ASP A 20 -12.94 -16.40 -1.93
C ASP A 20 -12.57 -15.07 -1.24
N GLU A 21 -12.92 -13.96 -1.89
CA GLU A 21 -12.64 -12.61 -1.35
C GLU A 21 -13.40 -12.33 -0.05
N GLN A 22 -14.59 -12.88 0.14
CA GLN A 22 -15.38 -12.62 1.35
C GLN A 22 -14.74 -13.32 2.56
N GLU A 23 -14.32 -14.57 2.40
CA GLU A 23 -13.59 -15.29 3.44
C GLU A 23 -12.26 -14.59 3.77
N LEU A 24 -11.53 -14.09 2.77
CA LEU A 24 -10.33 -13.28 3.01
C LEU A 24 -10.62 -12.05 3.86
N ILE A 25 -11.68 -11.32 3.54
CA ILE A 25 -12.12 -10.15 4.32
C ILE A 25 -12.43 -10.56 5.76
N ASP A 26 -13.22 -11.62 5.96
CA ASP A 26 -13.59 -12.10 7.29
C ASP A 26 -12.35 -12.49 8.12
N GLN A 27 -11.35 -13.13 7.48
CA GLN A 27 -10.07 -13.47 8.11
C GLN A 27 -9.28 -12.21 8.50
N ILE A 28 -9.21 -11.21 7.62
CA ILE A 28 -8.57 -9.92 7.93
C ILE A 28 -9.30 -9.23 9.09
N TRP A 29 -10.63 -9.27 9.11
CA TRP A 29 -11.43 -8.70 10.20
C TRP A 29 -11.19 -9.39 11.54
N ARG A 30 -11.01 -10.71 11.52
CA ARG A 30 -10.78 -11.53 12.71
C ARG A 30 -9.37 -11.36 13.26
N LEU A 31 -8.36 -11.40 12.39
CA LEU A 31 -6.95 -11.39 12.77
C LEU A 31 -6.39 -9.98 12.95
N ARG A 32 -7.05 -8.98 12.35
CA ARG A 32 -6.64 -7.56 12.37
C ARG A 32 -5.15 -7.35 12.04
N PRO A 33 -4.64 -7.94 10.94
CA PRO A 33 -3.23 -7.80 10.59
C PRO A 33 -2.89 -6.36 10.18
N GLN A 34 -1.63 -5.97 10.37
CA GLN A 34 -1.11 -4.70 9.82
C GLN A 34 -0.70 -4.85 8.34
N VAL A 35 -0.27 -6.06 7.97
CA VAL A 35 0.22 -6.38 6.61
C VAL A 35 -0.41 -7.69 6.17
N VAL A 36 -0.94 -7.73 4.95
CA VAL A 36 -1.39 -8.95 4.26
C VAL A 36 -0.44 -9.21 3.11
N VAL A 37 0.15 -10.41 3.06
CA VAL A 37 1.02 -10.83 1.95
C VAL A 37 0.27 -11.85 1.10
N MET A 38 0.21 -11.62 -0.21
CA MET A 38 -0.53 -12.44 -1.17
C MET A 38 0.36 -12.83 -2.34
N ASN A 39 0.13 -14.01 -2.90
CA ASN A 39 0.72 -14.38 -4.20
C ASN A 39 -0.09 -13.72 -5.32
N SER A 40 0.58 -13.21 -6.37
CA SER A 40 -0.10 -12.61 -7.53
C SER A 40 -0.97 -13.60 -8.32
N SER A 41 -0.81 -14.91 -8.10
CA SER A 41 -1.68 -15.95 -8.68
C SER A 41 -3.08 -16.01 -8.05
N LEU A 42 -3.35 -15.25 -6.98
CA LEU A 42 -4.69 -15.09 -6.43
C LEU A 42 -5.57 -14.28 -7.38
N LEU A 43 -6.44 -14.96 -8.13
CA LEU A 43 -7.28 -14.35 -9.16
C LEU A 43 -8.62 -13.81 -8.66
N PHE A 44 -9.05 -14.18 -7.44
CA PHE A 44 -10.38 -13.85 -6.95
C PHE A 44 -10.49 -12.47 -6.29
N THR A 45 -9.39 -11.73 -6.18
CA THR A 45 -9.42 -10.38 -5.59
C THR A 45 -8.45 -9.44 -6.28
N ASN A 46 -8.83 -8.16 -6.33
CA ASN A 46 -7.94 -7.08 -6.72
C ASN A 46 -7.44 -6.37 -5.44
N PRO A 47 -6.12 -6.27 -5.20
CA PRO A 47 -5.57 -5.66 -3.97
C PRO A 47 -6.07 -4.24 -3.67
N ALA A 48 -6.23 -3.40 -4.70
CA ALA A 48 -6.72 -2.04 -4.54
C ALA A 48 -8.21 -2.01 -4.19
N SER A 49 -9.03 -2.85 -4.85
CA SER A 49 -10.45 -3.01 -4.51
C SER A 49 -10.64 -3.56 -3.10
N LEU A 50 -9.82 -4.54 -2.70
CA LEU A 50 -9.84 -5.12 -1.35
C LEU A 50 -9.55 -4.08 -0.28
N LEU A 51 -8.54 -3.23 -0.47
CA LEU A 51 -8.25 -2.12 0.44
C LEU A 51 -9.46 -1.18 0.57
N ASN A 52 -10.11 -0.83 -0.54
CA ASN A 52 -11.27 0.06 -0.52
C ASN A 52 -12.45 -0.53 0.27
N ARG A 53 -12.64 -1.85 0.25
CA ARG A 53 -13.68 -2.54 1.04
C ARG A 53 -13.37 -2.62 2.53
N LEU A 54 -12.11 -2.43 2.93
CA LEU A 54 -11.65 -2.50 4.31
C LEU A 54 -11.52 -1.08 4.91
N ASP A 55 -12.51 -0.22 4.67
CA ASP A 55 -12.57 1.19 5.07
C ASP A 55 -12.11 1.47 6.51
N MET A 56 -12.54 0.64 7.47
CA MET A 56 -12.21 0.74 8.89
C MET A 56 -10.75 0.37 9.25
N TYR A 57 -9.92 0.03 8.26
CA TYR A 57 -8.50 -0.27 8.40
C TYR A 57 -7.65 0.70 7.57
N PRO A 58 -7.39 1.91 8.08
CA PRO A 58 -6.67 2.94 7.33
C PRO A 58 -5.18 2.63 7.14
N HIS A 59 -4.60 1.80 8.01
CA HIS A 59 -3.16 1.49 8.00
C HIS A 59 -2.82 0.12 7.41
N LEU A 60 -3.81 -0.62 6.90
CA LEU A 60 -3.57 -1.93 6.30
C LEU A 60 -2.72 -1.79 5.03
N LYS A 61 -1.66 -2.59 4.94
CA LYS A 61 -0.85 -2.73 3.74
C LYS A 61 -1.06 -4.10 3.12
N ILE A 62 -1.11 -4.14 1.79
CA ILE A 62 -1.16 -5.38 1.03
C ILE A 62 0.11 -5.48 0.20
N ILE A 63 0.87 -6.55 0.38
CA ILE A 63 2.06 -6.86 -0.39
C ILE A 63 1.71 -8.01 -1.33
N VAL A 64 1.86 -7.80 -2.63
CA VAL A 64 1.66 -8.83 -3.64
C VAL A 64 3.01 -9.26 -4.17
N ILE A 65 3.28 -10.56 -4.10
CA ILE A 65 4.50 -11.18 -4.58
C ILE A 65 4.17 -11.99 -5.83
N ASN A 66 4.86 -11.69 -6.93
CA ASN A 66 4.87 -12.51 -8.12
C ASN A 66 6.18 -13.28 -8.19
N GLU A 67 6.12 -14.57 -7.84
CA GLU A 67 7.29 -15.46 -7.83
C GLU A 67 7.82 -15.76 -9.24
N THR A 68 7.01 -15.56 -10.29
CA THR A 68 7.41 -15.86 -11.68
C THR A 68 8.39 -14.83 -12.23
N ASN A 69 8.22 -13.55 -11.86
CA ASN A 69 9.07 -12.45 -12.32
C ASN A 69 9.78 -11.71 -11.17
N ASN A 70 9.72 -12.24 -9.95
CA ASN A 70 10.28 -11.64 -8.73
C ASN A 70 9.81 -10.20 -8.48
N LEU A 71 8.61 -9.85 -8.94
CA LEU A 71 8.03 -8.54 -8.70
C LEU A 71 7.33 -8.51 -7.34
N VAL A 72 7.62 -7.48 -6.56
CA VAL A 72 6.92 -7.18 -5.30
C VAL A 72 6.21 -5.84 -5.46
N GLN A 73 4.91 -5.82 -5.21
CA GLN A 73 4.07 -4.61 -5.25
C GLN A 73 3.46 -4.36 -3.89
N THR A 74 3.49 -3.12 -3.43
CA THR A 74 2.86 -2.71 -2.17
C THR A 74 1.67 -1.81 -2.47
N TYR A 75 0.55 -2.10 -1.83
CA TYR A 75 -0.68 -1.32 -1.89
C TYR A 75 -1.00 -0.83 -0.48
N GLU A 76 -1.26 0.46 -0.35
CA GLU A 76 -1.63 1.10 0.91
C GLU A 76 -2.64 2.22 0.65
N LYS A 77 -3.42 2.56 1.69
CA LYS A 77 -4.34 3.71 1.62
C LYS A 77 -3.56 4.99 1.83
N GLN A 78 -3.62 5.89 0.86
CA GLN A 78 -3.12 7.25 1.02
C GLN A 78 -4.28 8.16 1.44
N SER A 79 -4.10 8.89 2.54
CA SER A 79 -5.01 9.94 2.98
C SER A 79 -4.29 11.27 2.89
N PHE A 80 -4.87 12.23 2.18
CA PHE A 80 -4.36 13.59 2.08
C PHE A 80 -5.35 14.55 2.73
N LEU A 81 -4.87 15.48 3.55
CA LEU A 81 -5.68 16.56 4.06
C LEU A 81 -5.88 17.57 2.93
N ALA A 82 -7.15 17.82 2.55
CA ALA A 82 -7.50 18.73 1.48
C ALA A 82 -7.09 20.20 1.73
N GLU A 83 -6.66 20.53 2.95
CA GLU A 83 -6.18 21.87 3.33
C GLU A 83 -4.75 22.14 2.83
N GLU A 84 -3.98 21.10 2.50
CA GLU A 84 -2.75 21.28 1.76
C GLU A 84 -3.10 21.26 0.28
N HIS A 85 -2.93 22.41 -0.39
CA HIS A 85 -3.03 22.57 -1.85
C HIS A 85 -1.96 21.75 -2.62
N ILE A 86 -1.71 20.51 -2.21
CA ILE A 86 -1.03 19.51 -3.02
C ILE A 86 -2.04 19.10 -4.08
N GLY A 87 -2.05 19.85 -5.19
CA GLY A 87 -2.94 19.56 -6.30
C GLY A 87 -2.82 18.08 -6.68
N LEU A 88 -3.94 17.43 -7.00
CA LEU A 88 -4.00 16.03 -7.44
C LEU A 88 -2.92 15.67 -8.49
N ALA A 89 -2.50 16.65 -9.30
CA ALA A 89 -1.40 16.51 -10.25
C ALA A 89 -0.03 16.22 -9.61
N ALA A 90 0.27 16.74 -8.42
CA ALA A 90 1.50 16.45 -7.67
C ALA A 90 1.47 15.05 -7.04
N ILE A 91 0.29 14.58 -6.60
CA ILE A 91 0.08 13.21 -6.12
C ILE A 91 0.26 12.21 -7.26
N VAL A 92 -0.32 12.49 -8.43
CA VAL A 92 -0.13 11.67 -9.65
C VAL A 92 1.33 11.68 -10.13
N ARG A 93 2.03 12.82 -10.00
CA ARG A 93 3.46 12.94 -10.36
C ARG A 93 4.42 12.38 -9.30
N GLY A 94 3.98 12.16 -8.06
CA GLY A 94 4.81 11.60 -6.97
C GLY A 94 5.26 10.15 -7.19
N ASN A 95 4.71 9.46 -8.20
CA ASN A 95 5.22 8.18 -8.69
C ASN A 95 6.36 8.32 -9.72
N ASP A 96 6.80 9.54 -10.00
CA ASP A 96 7.95 9.84 -10.85
C ASP A 96 8.89 10.80 -10.10
N LEU A 97 9.84 10.22 -9.35
CA LEU A 97 10.76 10.91 -8.43
C LEU A 97 11.68 11.96 -9.08
N GLU A 98 11.56 12.26 -10.37
CA GLU A 98 12.40 13.24 -11.07
C GLU A 98 11.78 14.66 -11.21
N LEU A 99 10.47 14.84 -11.05
CA LEU A 99 9.85 16.13 -11.42
C LEU A 99 9.82 17.20 -10.31
N ALA A 100 10.14 16.85 -9.07
CA ALA A 100 10.05 17.76 -7.92
C ALA A 100 11.23 18.74 -7.78
N TYR A 101 12.34 18.54 -8.51
CA TYR A 101 13.55 19.36 -8.36
C TYR A 101 13.62 20.62 -9.25
N LYS A 102 12.62 20.90 -10.10
CA LYS A 102 12.72 21.98 -11.10
C LYS A 102 11.96 23.28 -10.80
N THR A 103 11.47 23.48 -9.58
CA THR A 103 10.85 24.77 -9.24
C THR A 103 11.27 25.25 -7.85
N ALA A 104 12.54 25.61 -7.72
CA ALA A 104 12.97 26.60 -6.74
C ALA A 104 13.07 27.95 -7.47
N VAL A 105 11.99 28.74 -7.38
CA VAL A 105 12.02 30.17 -7.69
C VAL A 105 12.26 30.89 -6.36
N HIS A 106 13.40 31.56 -6.24
CA HIS A 106 13.62 32.57 -5.21
C HIS A 106 13.64 33.92 -5.93
N LEU A 107 12.64 34.76 -5.66
CA LEU A 107 12.63 36.18 -5.98
C LEU A 107 12.44 36.97 -4.68
N ASP A 108 13.34 37.94 -4.55
CA ASP A 108 13.67 38.82 -3.42
C ASP A 108 12.49 39.46 -2.67
N PRO A 109 12.69 39.85 -1.40
CA PRO A 109 12.62 41.28 -1.14
C PRO A 109 13.61 41.77 -0.07
N ALA A 110 14.38 42.82 -0.37
CA ALA A 110 14.09 44.15 0.18
C ALA A 110 15.01 45.25 -0.38
N GLN A 111 14.39 46.41 -0.59
CA GLN A 111 15.04 47.69 -0.83
C GLN A 111 15.93 48.11 0.35
N SER A 112 17.14 48.58 0.06
CA SER A 112 17.74 49.86 0.53
C SER A 112 19.06 50.10 -0.19
#